data_AF-A0A935ZFA5-F1
#
_entry.id   AF-A0A935ZFA5-F1
#
_cell.length_a   1.000
_cell.length_b   1.000
_cell.length_c   1.000
_cell.angle_alpha   90.00
_cell.angle_beta   90.00
_cell.angle_gamma   90.00
#
_symmetry.space_group_name_H-M   'P 1'
#
loop_
_entity.id
_entity.type
_entity.pdbx_description
1 polymer ?
#
loop_
_entity_poly.entity_id
_entity_poly.type
_entity_poly.pdbx_seq_one_letter_code
_entity_poly.pdbx_strand_id
1 'polypeptide(L)'
;MSMLAPGLYAILDLPHRGGLAPEQVVAALVEGAGAGLAAVQLRAKHAGTGERIAWLERLLPICAAAGVPLFANDDLDAALAVPGVAGVHLGQGDAGFDRLDEVRARAAAGFAVGISTHSLPQLRAALAQRPDYVAFGPVFSTTSKRDADPTVGLEGLADAGRIAARPLVAIGGLDVERAAQAVAVGADRIAVIGGLVATTAEEISSRARAYVAAITEAARWWSIDEVHAAIPVLSKPTLEGLARWGDDLGVLAQMRLPARFSPRFEGGCAQFRARDVCDLQWALGKHAGESWAQWTARGDTDGSATLVQLRSLDRARS
;
A
#
# COMPACT_ATOMS: atom_id res chain seq x y z
N MET A 1 2.79 -9.48 14.20
CA MET A 1 2.47 -9.62 12.75
C MET A 1 1.65 -8.42 12.32
N SER A 2 1.89 -7.86 11.13
CA SER A 2 1.06 -6.79 10.57
C SER A 2 -0.39 -7.28 10.49
N MET A 3 -1.33 -6.55 11.10
CA MET A 3 -2.75 -6.94 11.20
C MET A 3 -3.42 -7.08 9.82
N LEU A 4 -2.89 -6.38 8.83
CA LEU A 4 -3.36 -6.46 7.46
C LEU A 4 -2.32 -7.16 6.58
N ALA A 5 -2.74 -8.13 5.78
CA ALA A 5 -1.92 -8.72 4.73
C ALA A 5 -1.78 -7.73 3.54
N PRO A 6 -0.73 -7.82 2.71
CA PRO A 6 -0.72 -7.15 1.41
C PRO A 6 -1.88 -7.65 0.53
N GLY A 7 -2.46 -6.80 -0.32
CA GLY A 7 -3.58 -7.22 -1.18
C GLY A 7 -4.62 -6.16 -1.48
N LEU A 8 -5.79 -6.61 -1.94
CA LEU A 8 -6.94 -5.79 -2.25
C LEU A 8 -7.61 -5.30 -0.95
N TYR A 9 -7.71 -3.98 -0.79
CA TYR A 9 -8.49 -3.34 0.26
C TYR A 9 -9.82 -2.89 -0.35
N ALA A 10 -10.90 -3.64 -0.13
CA ALA A 10 -12.19 -3.33 -0.73
C ALA A 10 -12.97 -2.33 0.13
N ILE A 11 -13.46 -1.25 -0.47
CA ILE A 11 -14.33 -0.29 0.21
C ILE A 11 -15.75 -0.45 -0.34
N LEU A 12 -16.65 -0.94 0.51
CA LEU A 12 -18.07 -1.03 0.23
C LEU A 12 -18.72 0.33 0.49
N ASP A 13 -19.07 1.03 -0.59
CA ASP A 13 -19.74 2.33 -0.53
C ASP A 13 -21.27 2.17 -0.57
N LEU A 14 -21.97 2.68 0.44
CA LEU A 14 -23.43 2.60 0.56
C LEU A 14 -24.12 3.94 0.25
N PRO A 15 -25.27 3.89 -0.47
CA PRO A 15 -25.87 2.72 -1.09
C PRO A 15 -25.02 2.17 -2.24
N HIS A 16 -24.94 0.84 -2.37
CA HIS A 16 -24.12 0.22 -3.41
C HIS A 16 -24.69 0.58 -4.78
N ARG A 17 -23.87 1.21 -5.62
CA ARG A 17 -24.30 1.76 -6.92
C ARG A 17 -24.78 0.69 -7.90
N GLY A 18 -24.41 -0.56 -7.69
CA GLY A 18 -24.89 -1.70 -8.49
C GLY A 18 -26.25 -2.26 -8.05
N GLY A 19 -26.85 -1.75 -6.97
CA GLY A 19 -28.18 -2.16 -6.50
C GLY A 19 -28.22 -3.49 -5.71
N LEU A 20 -27.09 -4.17 -5.54
CA LEU A 20 -26.98 -5.39 -4.74
C LEU A 20 -27.03 -5.11 -3.24
N ALA A 21 -27.51 -6.09 -2.47
CA ALA A 21 -27.47 -6.02 -1.02
C ALA A 21 -26.00 -6.03 -0.51
N PRO A 22 -25.67 -5.27 0.56
CA PRO A 22 -24.33 -5.20 1.12
C PRO A 22 -23.68 -6.56 1.38
N GLU A 23 -24.43 -7.52 1.92
CA GLU A 23 -23.97 -8.87 2.20
C GLU A 23 -23.60 -9.65 0.94
N GLN A 24 -24.38 -9.49 -0.14
CA GLN A 24 -24.10 -10.12 -1.42
C GLN A 24 -22.80 -9.58 -2.02
N VAL A 25 -22.55 -8.27 -1.87
CA VAL A 25 -21.30 -7.65 -2.32
C VAL A 25 -20.12 -8.19 -1.54
N VAL A 26 -20.19 -8.24 -0.20
CA VAL A 26 -19.09 -8.75 0.62
C VAL A 26 -18.83 -10.23 0.38
N ALA A 27 -19.88 -11.05 0.24
CA ALA A 27 -19.74 -12.47 -0.08
C ALA A 27 -19.02 -12.67 -1.43
N ALA A 28 -19.40 -11.91 -2.46
CA ALA A 28 -18.75 -11.94 -3.77
C ALA A 28 -17.28 -11.47 -3.72
N LEU A 29 -16.98 -10.44 -2.94
CA LEU A 29 -15.60 -9.99 -2.72
C LEU A 29 -14.75 -11.09 -2.08
N VAL A 30 -15.27 -11.75 -1.04
CA VAL A 30 -14.60 -12.86 -0.36
C VAL A 30 -14.36 -14.03 -1.33
N GLU A 31 -15.39 -14.43 -2.07
CA GLU A 31 -15.30 -15.52 -3.04
C GLU A 31 -14.27 -15.22 -4.15
N GLY A 32 -14.33 -14.01 -4.70
CA GLY A 32 -13.45 -13.59 -5.78
C GLY A 32 -12.00 -13.41 -5.34
N ALA A 33 -11.76 -12.58 -4.34
CA ALA A 33 -10.40 -12.22 -3.95
C ALA A 33 -9.69 -13.31 -3.11
N GLY A 34 -10.44 -14.18 -2.42
CA GLY A 34 -9.88 -15.22 -1.56
C GLY A 34 -8.84 -14.66 -0.58
N ALA A 35 -7.68 -15.32 -0.49
CA ALA A 35 -6.58 -14.89 0.39
C ALA A 35 -5.96 -13.53 0.00
N GLY A 36 -6.25 -13.01 -1.19
CA GLY A 36 -5.81 -11.69 -1.64
C GLY A 36 -6.69 -10.54 -1.16
N LEU A 37 -7.81 -10.81 -0.48
CA LEU A 37 -8.64 -9.78 0.14
C LEU A 37 -8.04 -9.36 1.48
N ALA A 38 -7.31 -8.24 1.46
CA ALA A 38 -6.59 -7.75 2.64
C ALA A 38 -7.53 -7.15 3.71
N ALA A 39 -8.63 -6.52 3.29
CA ALA A 39 -9.62 -5.91 4.19
C ALA A 39 -10.91 -5.58 3.44
N VAL A 40 -12.00 -5.46 4.19
CA VAL A 40 -13.23 -4.80 3.78
C VAL A 40 -13.45 -3.57 4.65
N GLN A 41 -13.83 -2.45 4.06
CA GLN A 41 -14.25 -1.25 4.78
C GLN A 41 -15.67 -0.89 4.41
N LEU A 42 -16.53 -0.73 5.42
CA LEU A 42 -17.88 -0.20 5.25
C LEU A 42 -17.84 1.32 5.23
N ARG A 43 -18.25 1.91 4.11
CA ARG A 43 -18.42 3.36 3.92
C ARG A 43 -19.90 3.70 3.70
N ALA A 44 -20.56 4.19 4.74
CA ALA A 44 -21.96 4.61 4.67
C ALA A 44 -22.12 6.09 5.08
N LYS A 45 -21.66 7.01 4.22
CA LYS A 45 -21.57 8.45 4.55
C LYS A 45 -22.90 9.12 4.89
N HIS A 46 -24.00 8.58 4.38
CA HIS A 46 -25.35 9.13 4.59
C HIS A 46 -26.12 8.44 5.72
N ALA A 47 -25.56 7.38 6.32
CA ALA A 47 -26.16 6.65 7.43
C ALA A 47 -25.75 7.27 8.77
N GLY A 48 -26.63 7.22 9.76
CA GLY A 48 -26.31 7.53 11.16
C GLY A 48 -25.50 6.41 11.84
N THR A 49 -24.92 6.70 13.00
CA THR A 49 -24.10 5.72 13.75
C THR A 49 -24.84 4.41 14.04
N GLY A 50 -26.12 4.46 14.45
CA GLY A 50 -26.93 3.25 14.69
C GLY A 50 -27.14 2.39 13.44
N GLU A 51 -27.33 3.01 12.27
CA GLU A 51 -27.44 2.28 11.01
C GLU A 51 -26.11 1.66 10.58
N ARG A 52 -24.99 2.38 10.82
CA ARG A 52 -23.64 1.85 10.57
C ARG A 52 -23.34 0.64 11.45
N ILE A 53 -23.72 0.68 12.73
CA ILE A 53 -23.62 -0.47 13.64
C ILE A 53 -24.39 -1.67 13.08
N ALA A 54 -25.66 -1.48 12.70
CA ALA A 54 -26.47 -2.56 12.14
C ALA A 54 -25.85 -3.16 10.86
N TRP A 55 -25.25 -2.34 10.01
CA TRP A 55 -24.52 -2.84 8.84
C TRP A 55 -23.24 -3.59 9.20
N LEU A 56 -22.44 -3.09 10.14
CA LEU A 56 -21.24 -3.78 10.61
C LEU A 56 -21.59 -5.16 11.19
N GLU A 57 -22.64 -5.26 12.01
CA GLU A 57 -23.12 -6.53 12.59
C GLU A 57 -23.55 -7.54 11.51
N ARG A 58 -24.17 -7.07 10.41
CA ARG A 58 -24.58 -7.93 9.29
C ARG A 58 -23.40 -8.43 8.44
N LEU A 59 -22.38 -7.59 8.27
CA LEU A 59 -21.22 -7.89 7.41
C LEU A 59 -20.13 -8.67 8.15
N LEU A 60 -20.02 -8.49 9.47
CA LEU A 60 -18.96 -9.08 10.28
C LEU A 60 -18.90 -10.61 10.19
N PRO A 61 -20.02 -11.37 10.28
CA PRO A 61 -19.96 -12.83 10.17
C PRO A 61 -19.38 -13.33 8.85
N ILE A 62 -19.66 -12.63 7.74
CA ILE A 62 -19.16 -12.98 6.41
C ILE A 62 -17.64 -12.76 6.35
N CYS A 63 -17.18 -11.61 6.85
CA CYS A 63 -15.75 -11.27 6.87
C CYS A 63 -14.98 -12.21 7.83
N ALA A 64 -15.52 -12.47 9.01
CA ALA A 64 -14.91 -13.32 10.03
C ALA A 64 -14.76 -14.77 9.56
N ALA A 65 -15.77 -15.33 8.88
CA ALA A 65 -15.71 -16.67 8.32
C ALA A 65 -14.58 -16.83 7.27
N ALA A 66 -14.22 -15.74 6.59
CA ALA A 66 -13.15 -15.69 5.61
C ALA A 66 -11.78 -15.26 6.19
N GLY A 67 -11.71 -14.91 7.48
CA GLY A 67 -10.50 -14.35 8.09
C GLY A 67 -10.14 -12.95 7.56
N VAL A 68 -11.11 -12.21 7.01
CA VAL A 68 -10.91 -10.88 6.43
C VAL A 68 -11.30 -9.82 7.46
N PRO A 69 -10.44 -8.82 7.75
CA PRO A 69 -10.77 -7.78 8.71
C PRO A 69 -11.79 -6.78 8.13
N LEU A 70 -12.80 -6.44 8.93
CA LEU A 70 -13.82 -5.44 8.61
C LEU A 70 -13.53 -4.13 9.34
N PHE A 71 -13.53 -3.00 8.62
CA PHE A 71 -13.31 -1.66 9.16
C PHE A 71 -14.55 -0.78 8.99
N ALA A 72 -14.81 0.08 9.98
CA ALA A 72 -15.72 1.20 9.80
C ALA A 72 -14.99 2.40 9.18
N ASN A 73 -15.65 3.14 8.30
CA ASN A 73 -15.16 4.41 7.77
C ASN A 73 -15.69 5.59 8.61
N ASP A 74 -14.81 6.51 8.97
CA ASP A 74 -15.02 7.80 9.68
C ASP A 74 -15.62 7.67 11.11
N ASP A 75 -16.45 6.66 11.39
CA ASP A 75 -17.24 6.53 12.61
C ASP A 75 -16.58 5.62 13.66
N LEU A 76 -15.82 6.24 14.56
CA LEU A 76 -15.17 5.52 15.66
C LEU A 76 -16.16 4.86 16.62
N ASP A 77 -17.27 5.53 16.95
CA ASP A 77 -18.21 4.99 17.92
C ASP A 77 -18.94 3.77 17.35
N ALA A 78 -19.28 3.77 16.06
CA ALA A 78 -19.80 2.57 15.39
C ALA A 78 -18.79 1.41 15.41
N ALA A 79 -17.50 1.69 15.18
CA ALA A 79 -16.46 0.67 15.20
C ALA A 79 -16.27 0.05 16.59
N LEU A 80 -16.32 0.88 17.65
CA LEU A 80 -16.17 0.43 19.03
C LEU A 80 -17.40 -0.32 19.56
N ALA A 81 -18.59 -0.02 19.03
CA ALA A 81 -19.84 -0.62 19.47
C ALA A 81 -20.02 -2.08 19.03
N VAL A 82 -19.30 -2.55 18.00
CA VAL A 82 -19.46 -3.90 17.44
C VAL A 82 -18.21 -4.76 17.71
N PRO A 83 -18.23 -5.65 18.72
CA PRO A 83 -17.13 -6.56 18.98
C PRO A 83 -16.77 -7.42 17.76
N GLY A 84 -15.48 -7.49 17.42
CA GLY A 84 -14.97 -8.23 16.27
C GLY A 84 -14.76 -7.39 15.01
N VAL A 85 -15.27 -6.15 14.95
CA VAL A 85 -14.83 -5.17 13.96
C VAL A 85 -13.34 -4.88 14.19
N ALA A 86 -12.55 -4.95 13.13
CA ALA A 86 -11.09 -4.90 13.21
C ALA A 86 -10.56 -3.51 13.52
N GLY A 87 -11.35 -2.46 13.26
CA GLY A 87 -10.88 -1.11 13.46
C GLY A 87 -11.72 -0.02 12.80
N VAL A 88 -11.13 1.17 12.78
CA VAL A 88 -11.67 2.35 12.09
C VAL A 88 -10.65 2.90 11.11
N HIS A 89 -11.15 3.48 10.03
CA HIS A 89 -10.38 4.31 9.12
C HIS A 89 -10.87 5.75 9.21
N LEU A 90 -9.98 6.69 9.53
CA LEU A 90 -10.31 8.10 9.76
C LEU A 90 -9.66 9.00 8.72
N GLY A 91 -10.41 9.99 8.26
CA GLY A 91 -9.91 11.19 7.61
C GLY A 91 -9.33 12.21 8.60
N GLN A 92 -8.62 13.21 8.08
CA GLN A 92 -7.93 14.23 8.88
C GLN A 92 -8.89 15.09 9.74
N GLY A 93 -10.16 15.19 9.36
CA GLY A 93 -11.18 15.98 10.06
C GLY A 93 -12.15 15.15 10.91
N ASP A 94 -11.96 13.83 10.97
CA ASP A 94 -12.90 12.95 11.68
C ASP A 94 -12.59 12.89 13.17
N ALA A 95 -13.62 12.63 13.97
CA ALA A 95 -13.48 12.51 15.41
C ALA A 95 -12.51 11.37 15.78
N GLY A 96 -11.55 11.67 16.66
CA GLY A 96 -10.53 10.72 17.12
C GLY A 96 -9.24 10.75 16.30
N PHE A 97 -9.18 11.47 15.18
CA PHE A 97 -7.96 11.62 14.37
C PHE A 97 -6.78 12.19 15.15
N ASP A 98 -7.01 13.10 16.10
CA ASP A 98 -5.99 13.80 16.89
C ASP A 98 -5.74 13.16 18.27
N ARG A 99 -6.45 12.07 18.58
CA ARG A 99 -6.50 11.46 19.93
C ARG A 99 -6.40 9.94 19.87
N LEU A 100 -5.54 9.41 19.00
CA LEU A 100 -5.39 7.95 18.80
C LEU A 100 -5.06 7.18 20.08
N ASP A 101 -4.35 7.78 21.03
CA ASP A 101 -4.05 7.12 22.32
C ASP A 101 -5.34 6.87 23.14
N GLU A 102 -6.29 7.80 23.11
CA GLU A 102 -7.60 7.63 23.77
C GLU A 102 -8.49 6.64 23.02
N VAL A 103 -8.42 6.64 21.69
CA VAL A 103 -9.06 5.62 20.86
C VAL A 103 -8.58 4.23 21.29
N ARG A 104 -7.26 4.05 21.38
CA ARG A 104 -6.64 2.78 21.80
C ARG A 104 -6.98 2.41 23.23
N ALA A 105 -7.11 3.36 24.15
CA ALA A 105 -7.50 3.10 25.53
C ALA A 105 -8.94 2.58 25.67
N ARG A 106 -9.84 2.98 24.76
CA ARG A 106 -11.23 2.52 24.71
C ARG A 106 -11.41 1.22 23.94
N ALA A 107 -10.49 0.92 23.01
CA ALA A 107 -10.65 -0.17 22.08
C ALA A 107 -10.19 -1.52 22.63
N ALA A 108 -10.76 -2.60 22.09
CA ALA A 108 -10.30 -3.96 22.39
C ALA A 108 -8.85 -4.16 21.90
N ALA A 109 -8.16 -5.13 22.51
CA ALA A 109 -6.83 -5.53 22.05
C ALA A 109 -6.88 -5.94 20.57
N GLY A 110 -5.98 -5.38 19.76
CA GLY A 110 -5.95 -5.65 18.32
C GLY A 110 -6.91 -4.80 17.49
N PHE A 111 -7.50 -3.73 18.03
CA PHE A 111 -8.20 -2.73 17.23
C PHE A 111 -7.21 -1.84 16.45
N ALA A 112 -7.36 -1.76 15.13
CA ALA A 112 -6.51 -0.98 14.26
C ALA A 112 -7.10 0.39 13.91
N VAL A 113 -6.22 1.38 13.77
CA VAL A 113 -6.56 2.70 13.26
C VAL A 113 -5.81 2.97 11.95
N GLY A 114 -6.58 3.19 10.89
CA GLY A 114 -6.10 3.66 9.59
C GLY A 114 -6.33 5.14 9.40
N ILE A 115 -5.39 5.83 8.75
CA ILE A 115 -5.49 7.28 8.52
C ILE A 115 -5.35 7.62 7.03
N SER A 116 -6.31 8.36 6.48
CA SER A 116 -6.21 8.95 5.13
C SER A 116 -5.29 10.17 5.11
N THR A 117 -4.44 10.26 4.09
CA THR A 117 -3.46 11.32 3.88
C THR A 117 -3.37 11.69 2.39
N HIS A 118 -3.14 12.97 2.11
CA HIS A 118 -3.23 13.55 0.76
C HIS A 118 -1.97 14.34 0.37
N SER A 119 -0.97 14.39 1.25
CA SER A 119 0.30 15.05 0.99
C SER A 119 1.39 14.51 1.92
N LEU A 120 2.67 14.68 1.56
CA LEU A 120 3.78 14.23 2.42
C LEU A 120 3.78 14.92 3.80
N PRO A 121 3.44 16.22 3.95
CA PRO A 121 3.25 16.84 5.27
C PRO A 121 2.17 16.16 6.10
N GLN A 122 0.99 15.88 5.52
CA GLN A 122 -0.08 15.16 6.23
C GLN A 122 0.35 13.74 6.62
N LEU A 123 1.06 13.04 5.73
CA LEU A 123 1.61 11.72 6.02
C LEU A 123 2.54 11.77 7.23
N ARG A 124 3.51 12.69 7.26
CA ARG A 124 4.42 12.82 8.42
C ARG A 124 3.67 13.12 9.71
N ALA A 125 2.68 14.02 9.67
CA ALA A 125 1.85 14.34 10.84
C ALA A 125 1.04 13.11 11.31
N ALA A 126 0.43 12.37 10.39
CA ALA A 126 -0.29 11.14 10.71
C ALA A 126 0.63 10.09 11.34
N LEU A 127 1.83 9.88 10.81
CA LEU A 127 2.78 8.89 11.34
C LEU A 127 3.26 9.20 12.76
N ALA A 128 3.33 10.47 13.14
CA ALA A 128 3.66 10.87 14.51
C ALA A 128 2.66 10.33 15.54
N GLN A 129 1.40 10.13 15.12
CA GLN A 129 0.33 9.53 15.93
C GLN A 129 0.33 7.99 15.94
N ARG A 130 1.30 7.37 15.26
CA ARG A 130 1.50 5.91 15.21
C ARG A 130 0.24 5.12 14.81
N PRO A 131 -0.40 5.41 13.66
CA PRO A 131 -1.49 4.60 13.16
C PRO A 131 -0.99 3.20 12.77
N ASP A 132 -1.92 2.25 12.68
CA ASP A 132 -1.61 0.88 12.27
C ASP A 132 -1.34 0.77 10.77
N TYR A 133 -1.94 1.68 9.98
CA TYR A 133 -1.64 1.86 8.56
C TYR A 133 -2.05 3.26 8.09
N VAL A 134 -1.55 3.66 6.93
CA VAL A 134 -1.87 4.95 6.29
C VAL A 134 -2.39 4.70 4.87
N ALA A 135 -3.40 5.47 4.46
CA ALA A 135 -3.83 5.54 3.07
C ALA A 135 -3.32 6.84 2.45
N PHE A 136 -2.72 6.74 1.27
CA PHE A 136 -2.14 7.87 0.54
C PHE A 136 -2.76 7.99 -0.85
N GLY A 137 -3.32 9.15 -1.15
CA GLY A 137 -3.97 9.40 -2.43
C GLY A 137 -4.72 10.74 -2.45
N PRO A 138 -5.52 11.02 -3.48
CA PRO A 138 -5.78 10.16 -4.63
C PRO A 138 -4.53 9.99 -5.49
N VAL A 139 -4.15 8.75 -5.82
CA VAL A 139 -2.97 8.49 -6.68
C VAL A 139 -3.26 8.93 -8.12
N PHE A 140 -4.45 8.59 -8.61
CA PHE A 140 -4.97 9.00 -9.92
C PHE A 140 -6.32 9.69 -9.75
N SER A 141 -6.78 10.37 -10.80
CA SER A 141 -8.09 11.03 -10.80
C SER A 141 -9.21 10.01 -10.55
N THR A 142 -10.23 10.42 -9.80
CA THR A 142 -11.34 9.56 -9.40
C THR A 142 -12.66 10.31 -9.42
N THR A 143 -13.74 9.59 -9.73
CA THR A 143 -15.12 10.09 -9.67
C THR A 143 -15.90 9.55 -8.46
N SER A 144 -15.24 8.78 -7.58
CA SER A 144 -15.88 8.18 -6.40
C SER A 144 -16.11 9.20 -5.27
N LYS A 145 -15.37 10.32 -5.25
CA LYS A 145 -15.53 11.44 -4.30
C LYS A 145 -15.79 12.72 -5.12
N ARG A 146 -16.78 13.54 -4.71
CA ARG A 146 -17.14 14.79 -5.43
C ARG A 146 -16.08 15.88 -5.25
N ASP A 147 -15.41 15.90 -4.10
CA ASP A 147 -14.35 16.85 -3.74
C ASP A 147 -13.03 16.09 -3.51
N ALA A 148 -12.48 15.51 -4.58
CA ALA A 148 -11.20 14.82 -4.47
C ALA A 148 -10.05 15.83 -4.39
N ASP A 149 -9.12 15.62 -3.46
CA ASP A 149 -7.85 16.35 -3.40
C ASP A 149 -7.05 16.22 -4.71
N PRO A 150 -6.07 17.11 -4.96
CA PRO A 150 -5.16 16.97 -6.09
C PRO A 150 -4.48 15.59 -6.13
N THR A 151 -4.28 15.06 -7.33
CA THR A 151 -3.64 13.75 -7.49
C THR A 151 -2.17 13.80 -7.10
N VAL A 152 -1.73 12.85 -6.28
CA VAL A 152 -0.32 12.74 -5.84
C VAL A 152 0.57 12.02 -6.87
N GLY A 153 -0.02 11.24 -7.78
CA GLY A 153 0.71 10.47 -8.79
C GLY A 153 1.54 9.31 -8.22
N LEU A 154 2.15 8.53 -9.11
CA LEU A 154 3.02 7.41 -8.73
C LEU A 154 4.31 7.89 -8.05
N GLU A 155 4.84 9.05 -8.45
CA GLU A 155 6.03 9.64 -7.82
C GLU A 155 5.75 10.04 -6.37
N GLY A 156 4.64 10.74 -6.11
CA GLY A 156 4.24 11.08 -4.74
C GLY A 156 3.94 9.85 -3.90
N LEU A 157 3.37 8.79 -4.49
CA LEU A 157 3.18 7.51 -3.80
C LEU A 157 4.51 6.81 -3.49
N ALA A 158 5.48 6.85 -4.40
CA ALA A 158 6.82 6.31 -4.19
C ALA A 158 7.50 7.03 -3.01
N ASP A 159 7.43 8.36 -2.96
CA ASP A 159 7.95 9.17 -1.86
C ASP A 159 7.25 8.89 -0.54
N ALA A 160 5.92 8.76 -0.56
CA ALA A 160 5.13 8.39 0.61
C ALA A 160 5.61 7.06 1.20
N GLY A 161 5.83 6.04 0.36
CA GLY A 161 6.29 4.75 0.87
C GLY A 161 7.74 4.76 1.40
N ARG A 162 8.62 5.66 0.92
CA ARG A 162 9.95 5.85 1.54
C ARG A 162 9.86 6.40 2.96
N ILE A 163 8.76 7.08 3.29
CA ILE A 163 8.50 7.72 4.59
C ILE A 163 7.63 6.85 5.51
N ALA A 164 6.68 6.10 4.96
CA ALA A 164 5.53 5.55 5.67
C ALA A 164 5.88 4.78 6.95
N ALA A 165 6.98 4.02 7.00
CA ALA A 165 7.38 3.16 8.14
C ALA A 165 6.28 2.23 8.70
N ARG A 166 5.13 2.19 8.04
CA ARG A 166 3.86 1.56 8.36
C ARG A 166 3.27 1.08 7.04
N PRO A 167 2.39 0.07 7.08
CA PRO A 167 1.77 -0.41 5.86
C PRO A 167 1.06 0.72 5.09
N LEU A 168 1.37 0.84 3.81
CA LEU A 168 0.87 1.89 2.93
C LEU A 168 -0.26 1.36 2.04
N VAL A 169 -1.40 2.04 2.08
CA VAL A 169 -2.56 1.76 1.22
C VAL A 169 -2.63 2.84 0.13
N ALA A 170 -2.46 2.45 -1.13
CA ALA A 170 -2.72 3.36 -2.25
C ALA A 170 -4.23 3.48 -2.46
N ILE A 171 -4.74 4.70 -2.65
CA ILE A 171 -6.16 4.94 -2.90
C ILE A 171 -6.36 6.00 -3.99
N GLY A 172 -7.47 5.89 -4.73
CA GLY A 172 -7.93 6.92 -5.67
C GLY A 172 -7.52 6.64 -7.11
N GLY A 173 -8.54 6.35 -7.95
CA GLY A 173 -8.40 6.20 -9.39
C GLY A 173 -7.65 4.94 -9.85
N LEU A 174 -7.62 3.91 -9.01
CA LEU A 174 -6.93 2.65 -9.25
C LEU A 174 -7.85 1.66 -9.97
N ASP A 175 -7.62 1.46 -11.26
CA ASP A 175 -8.04 0.27 -12.01
C ASP A 175 -7.03 -0.88 -11.82
N VAL A 176 -7.21 -2.00 -12.52
CA VAL A 176 -6.37 -3.20 -12.36
C VAL A 176 -4.91 -2.92 -12.76
N GLU A 177 -4.71 -2.21 -13.86
CA GLU A 177 -3.37 -1.84 -14.36
C GLU A 177 -2.68 -0.86 -13.42
N ARG A 178 -3.39 0.16 -12.94
CA ARG A 178 -2.88 1.16 -12.00
C ARG A 178 -2.65 0.58 -10.61
N ALA A 179 -3.41 -0.44 -10.21
CA ALA A 179 -3.16 -1.19 -8.99
C ALA A 179 -1.78 -1.86 -9.03
N ALA A 180 -1.43 -2.53 -10.14
CA ALA A 180 -0.11 -3.11 -10.33
C ALA A 180 1.01 -2.04 -10.29
N GLN A 181 0.79 -0.88 -10.93
CA GLN A 181 1.74 0.24 -10.88
C GLN A 181 1.94 0.77 -9.44
N ALA A 182 0.86 0.89 -8.66
CA ALA A 182 0.92 1.35 -7.27
C ALA A 182 1.71 0.37 -6.38
N VAL A 183 1.53 -0.94 -6.57
CA VAL A 183 2.33 -1.97 -5.88
C VAL A 183 3.81 -1.83 -6.24
N ALA A 184 4.12 -1.67 -7.53
CA ALA A 184 5.48 -1.57 -8.02
C ALA A 184 6.26 -0.40 -7.40
N VAL A 185 5.60 0.72 -7.08
CA VAL A 185 6.23 1.88 -6.43
C VAL A 185 6.18 1.85 -4.89
N GLY A 186 5.63 0.79 -4.30
CA GLY A 186 5.75 0.48 -2.87
C GLY A 186 4.47 0.55 -2.05
N ALA A 187 3.28 0.55 -2.64
CA ALA A 187 2.05 0.31 -1.90
C ALA A 187 1.96 -1.16 -1.45
N ASP A 188 1.58 -1.39 -0.19
CA ASP A 188 1.35 -2.74 0.33
C ASP A 188 -0.08 -3.20 0.02
N ARG A 189 -1.03 -2.27 -0.10
CA ARG A 189 -2.45 -2.54 -0.39
C ARG A 189 -3.03 -1.54 -1.35
N ILE A 190 -4.06 -1.98 -2.07
CA ILE A 190 -4.76 -1.19 -3.08
C ILE A 190 -6.22 -1.01 -2.64
N ALA A 191 -6.59 0.22 -2.28
CA ALA A 191 -7.96 0.55 -1.89
C ALA A 191 -8.82 0.88 -3.12
N VAL A 192 -9.90 0.12 -3.29
CA VAL A 192 -10.79 0.21 -4.46
C VAL A 192 -12.25 0.37 -4.03
N ILE A 193 -12.95 1.32 -4.66
CA ILE A 193 -14.41 1.50 -4.59
C ILE A 193 -15.01 1.19 -5.96
N GLY A 194 -14.92 2.17 -6.88
CA GLY A 194 -15.63 2.13 -8.17
C GLY A 194 -15.24 0.95 -9.05
N GLY A 195 -13.98 0.51 -8.99
CA GLY A 195 -13.49 -0.64 -9.73
C GLY A 195 -14.18 -1.96 -9.36
N LEU A 196 -14.82 -2.05 -8.20
CA LEU A 196 -15.55 -3.22 -7.72
C LEU A 196 -17.07 -3.08 -7.88
N VAL A 197 -17.58 -1.94 -8.35
CA VAL A 197 -19.03 -1.73 -8.52
C VAL A 197 -19.54 -2.49 -9.73
N ALA A 198 -20.42 -3.47 -9.50
CA ALA A 198 -21.14 -4.19 -10.55
C ALA A 198 -22.59 -4.51 -10.13
N THR A 199 -23.41 -4.90 -11.10
CA THR A 199 -24.84 -5.24 -10.93
C THR A 199 -25.08 -6.71 -10.60
N THR A 200 -24.06 -7.55 -10.67
CA THR A 200 -24.13 -8.98 -10.34
C THR A 200 -23.00 -9.38 -9.39
N ALA A 201 -23.25 -10.39 -8.55
CA ALA A 201 -22.23 -10.94 -7.66
C ALA A 201 -21.04 -11.54 -8.44
N GLU A 202 -21.30 -12.27 -9.52
CA GLU A 202 -20.24 -12.86 -10.34
C GLU A 202 -19.29 -11.81 -10.93
N GLU A 203 -19.80 -10.67 -11.37
CA GLU A 203 -18.94 -9.59 -11.85
C GLU A 203 -18.06 -8.99 -10.73
N ILE A 204 -18.58 -8.89 -9.50
CA ILE A 204 -17.79 -8.46 -8.34
C ILE A 204 -16.69 -9.47 -8.07
N SER A 205 -17.02 -10.77 -8.01
CA SER A 205 -16.05 -11.85 -7.81
C SER A 205 -14.96 -11.85 -8.89
N SER A 206 -15.35 -11.68 -10.16
CA SER A 206 -14.43 -11.61 -11.30
C SER A 206 -13.49 -10.39 -11.23
N ARG A 207 -14.01 -9.21 -10.91
CA ARG A 207 -13.19 -8.00 -10.75
C ARG A 207 -12.23 -8.13 -9.56
N ALA A 208 -12.71 -8.65 -8.43
CA ALA A 208 -11.88 -8.89 -7.26
C ALA A 208 -10.71 -9.84 -7.57
N ARG A 209 -10.97 -10.95 -8.30
CA ARG A 209 -9.92 -11.84 -8.83
C ARG A 209 -8.90 -11.11 -9.68
N ALA A 210 -9.35 -10.27 -10.61
CA ALA A 210 -8.47 -9.51 -11.50
C ALA A 210 -7.52 -8.57 -10.73
N TYR A 211 -8.04 -7.85 -9.72
CA TYR A 211 -7.19 -7.03 -8.85
C TYR A 211 -6.16 -7.87 -8.10
N VAL A 212 -6.59 -8.97 -7.48
CA VAL A 212 -5.67 -9.84 -6.72
C VAL A 212 -4.58 -10.42 -7.61
N ALA A 213 -4.92 -10.86 -8.82
CA ALA A 213 -3.94 -11.36 -9.79
C ALA A 213 -2.91 -10.29 -10.15
N ALA A 214 -3.35 -9.07 -10.49
CA ALA A 214 -2.46 -7.97 -10.84
C ALA A 214 -1.57 -7.53 -9.66
N ILE A 215 -2.13 -7.47 -8.45
CA ILE A 215 -1.39 -7.13 -7.23
C ILE A 215 -0.34 -8.19 -6.93
N THR A 216 -0.70 -9.47 -7.04
CA THR A 216 0.20 -10.60 -6.75
C THR A 216 1.36 -10.64 -7.74
N GLU A 217 1.08 -10.47 -9.03
CA GLU A 217 2.11 -10.41 -10.07
C GLU A 217 3.05 -9.22 -9.85
N ALA A 218 2.51 -8.04 -9.56
CA ALA A 218 3.32 -6.85 -9.28
C ALA A 218 4.17 -6.97 -8.00
N ALA A 219 3.72 -7.77 -7.03
CA ALA A 219 4.41 -8.01 -5.77
C ALA A 219 5.45 -9.15 -5.84
N ARG A 220 5.60 -9.82 -7.00
CA ARG A 220 6.51 -10.95 -7.14
C ARG A 220 7.97 -10.54 -6.90
N TRP A 221 8.77 -11.54 -6.56
CA TRP A 221 10.22 -11.38 -6.49
C TRP A 221 10.83 -11.42 -7.90
N TRP A 222 11.79 -10.54 -8.13
CA TRP A 222 12.62 -10.43 -9.32
C TRP A 222 13.96 -11.09 -9.02
N SER A 223 14.42 -11.86 -10.00
CA SER A 223 15.77 -12.41 -10.03
C SER A 223 16.81 -11.31 -10.22
N ILE A 224 18.07 -11.63 -9.90
CA ILE A 224 19.19 -10.72 -10.16
C ILE A 224 19.32 -10.34 -11.63
N ASP A 225 18.96 -11.24 -12.56
CA ASP A 225 19.04 -10.99 -14.00
C ASP A 225 18.01 -9.94 -14.43
N GLU A 226 16.78 -10.02 -13.92
CA GLU A 226 15.74 -9.03 -14.18
C GLU A 226 16.13 -7.65 -13.62
N VAL A 227 16.71 -7.61 -12.41
CA VAL A 227 17.16 -6.36 -11.79
C VAL A 227 18.34 -5.76 -12.56
N HIS A 228 19.31 -6.58 -12.94
CA HIS A 228 20.45 -6.12 -13.74
C HIS A 228 20.01 -5.62 -15.12
N ALA A 229 19.03 -6.27 -15.76
CA ALA A 229 18.45 -5.77 -17.00
C ALA A 229 17.76 -4.40 -16.81
N ALA A 230 17.10 -4.19 -15.67
CA ALA A 230 16.47 -2.90 -15.33
C ALA A 230 17.48 -1.82 -14.91
N ILE A 231 18.62 -2.21 -14.35
CA ILE A 231 19.69 -1.34 -13.82
C ILE A 231 21.07 -1.84 -14.29
N PRO A 232 21.41 -1.70 -15.59
CA PRO A 232 22.63 -2.28 -16.17
C PRO A 232 23.92 -1.63 -15.65
N VAL A 233 23.82 -0.47 -15.01
CA VAL A 233 24.97 0.23 -14.41
C VAL A 233 25.47 -0.42 -13.12
N LEU A 234 24.67 -1.28 -12.48
CA LEU A 234 25.06 -2.04 -11.30
C LEU A 234 25.44 -3.47 -11.71
N SER A 235 26.62 -3.92 -11.30
CA SER A 235 27.06 -5.28 -11.60
C SER A 235 26.25 -6.31 -10.78
N LYS A 236 26.17 -7.55 -11.27
CA LYS A 236 25.54 -8.64 -10.50
C LYS A 236 26.21 -8.84 -9.12
N PRO A 237 27.55 -8.87 -8.99
CA PRO A 237 28.20 -8.90 -7.66
C PRO A 237 27.75 -7.78 -6.72
N THR A 238 27.59 -6.54 -7.22
CA THR A 238 27.08 -5.42 -6.43
C THR A 238 25.67 -5.69 -5.92
N LEU A 239 24.77 -6.17 -6.80
CA LEU A 239 23.39 -6.49 -6.45
C LEU A 239 23.33 -7.65 -5.44
N GLU A 240 24.15 -8.69 -5.59
CA GLU A 240 24.24 -9.75 -4.59
C GLU A 240 24.69 -9.23 -3.23
N GLY A 241 25.68 -8.33 -3.22
CA GLY A 241 26.10 -7.62 -2.00
C GLY A 241 24.92 -6.90 -1.34
N LEU A 242 24.19 -6.08 -2.10
CA LEU A 242 23.02 -5.37 -1.60
C LEU A 242 21.96 -6.30 -1.00
N ALA A 243 21.73 -7.46 -1.62
CA ALA A 243 20.80 -8.46 -1.11
C ALA A 243 21.28 -9.13 0.18
N ARG A 244 22.60 -9.35 0.35
CA ARG A 244 23.19 -9.95 1.56
C ARG A 244 23.16 -9.01 2.76
N TRP A 245 23.20 -7.69 2.53
CA TRP A 245 23.21 -6.66 3.58
C TRP A 245 21.89 -5.90 3.67
N GLY A 246 20.82 -6.42 3.06
CA GLY A 246 19.52 -5.74 2.95
C GLY A 246 18.82 -5.50 4.29
N ASP A 247 19.30 -6.10 5.38
CA ASP A 247 18.82 -5.92 6.75
C ASP A 247 19.72 -5.03 7.62
N ASP A 248 20.90 -4.62 7.13
CA ASP A 248 21.81 -3.73 7.84
C ASP A 248 21.44 -2.26 7.59
N LEU A 249 20.69 -1.67 8.53
CA LEU A 249 20.26 -0.28 8.47
C LEU A 249 21.42 0.72 8.38
N GLY A 250 22.59 0.40 8.96
CA GLY A 250 23.77 1.26 8.88
C GLY A 250 24.32 1.32 7.45
N VAL A 251 24.38 0.17 6.78
CA VAL A 251 24.77 0.06 5.36
C VAL A 251 23.77 0.77 4.46
N LEU A 252 22.47 0.53 4.67
CA LEU A 252 21.42 1.20 3.88
C LEU A 252 21.48 2.73 4.01
N ALA A 253 21.67 3.24 5.22
CA ALA A 253 21.79 4.68 5.47
C ALA A 253 23.01 5.28 4.76
N GLN A 254 24.16 4.59 4.78
CA GLN A 254 25.37 5.03 4.07
C GLN A 254 25.13 5.11 2.55
N MET A 255 24.35 4.19 1.99
CA MET A 255 23.98 4.14 0.58
C MET A 255 22.78 5.02 0.21
N ARG A 256 22.23 5.76 1.19
CA ARG A 256 21.01 6.57 1.02
C ARG A 256 19.83 5.74 0.52
N LEU A 257 19.74 4.47 0.89
CA LEU A 257 18.58 3.63 0.59
C LEU A 257 17.52 3.78 1.70
N PRO A 258 16.21 3.79 1.36
CA PRO A 258 15.17 3.93 2.36
C PRO A 258 15.06 2.65 3.20
N ALA A 259 14.58 2.78 4.45
CA ALA A 259 14.44 1.65 5.37
C ALA A 259 13.48 0.54 4.87
N ARG A 260 12.65 0.82 3.87
CA ARG A 260 11.78 -0.18 3.23
C ARG A 260 12.49 -1.04 2.18
N PHE A 261 13.69 -0.64 1.75
CA PHE A 261 14.50 -1.40 0.80
C PHE A 261 14.91 -2.70 1.50
N SER A 262 14.40 -3.82 1.00
CA SER A 262 14.49 -5.09 1.73
C SER A 262 14.65 -6.27 0.75
N PRO A 263 15.70 -6.28 -0.08
CA PRO A 263 16.02 -7.44 -0.90
C PRO A 263 16.34 -8.65 -0.02
N ARG A 264 16.32 -9.84 -0.61
CA ARG A 264 16.60 -11.10 0.09
C ARG A 264 17.73 -11.85 -0.59
N PHE A 265 18.55 -12.51 0.20
CA PHE A 265 19.51 -13.48 -0.27
C PHE A 265 19.13 -14.86 0.28
N GLU A 266 18.46 -15.67 -0.54
CA GLU A 266 17.90 -16.96 -0.14
C GLU A 266 18.28 -18.06 -1.14
N GLY A 267 18.66 -19.24 -0.65
CA GLY A 267 19.07 -20.35 -1.50
C GLY A 267 20.31 -20.08 -2.38
N GLY A 268 21.14 -19.11 -2.00
CA GLY A 268 22.29 -18.68 -2.81
C GLY A 268 21.97 -17.65 -3.89
N CYS A 269 20.72 -17.17 -3.96
CA CYS A 269 20.27 -16.25 -4.99
C CYS A 269 19.80 -14.92 -4.38
N ALA A 270 20.18 -13.81 -5.00
CA ALA A 270 19.65 -12.49 -4.69
C ALA A 270 18.27 -12.28 -5.33
N GLN A 271 17.33 -11.75 -4.56
CA GLN A 271 15.96 -11.49 -4.96
C GLN A 271 15.53 -10.09 -4.52
N PHE A 272 14.78 -9.42 -5.38
CA PHE A 272 14.33 -8.04 -5.17
C PHE A 272 12.85 -7.92 -5.45
N ARG A 273 12.19 -6.87 -4.98
CA ARG A 273 10.85 -6.47 -5.42
C ARG A 273 10.97 -5.33 -6.41
N ALA A 274 9.92 -5.11 -7.21
CA ALA A 274 9.84 -3.94 -8.10
C ALA A 274 10.12 -2.61 -7.36
N ARG A 275 9.63 -2.48 -6.12
CA ARG A 275 9.90 -1.30 -5.29
C ARG A 275 11.37 -1.12 -4.91
N ASP A 276 12.12 -2.21 -4.74
CA ASP A 276 13.55 -2.16 -4.45
C ASP A 276 14.32 -1.62 -5.68
N VAL A 277 13.89 -1.99 -6.89
CA VAL A 277 14.41 -1.44 -8.15
C VAL A 277 14.13 0.07 -8.24
N CYS A 278 12.92 0.50 -7.89
CA CYS A 278 12.58 1.93 -7.83
C CYS A 278 13.43 2.70 -6.81
N ASP A 279 13.72 2.09 -5.66
CA ASP A 279 14.55 2.71 -4.62
C ASP A 279 16.03 2.78 -5.02
N LEU A 280 16.56 1.77 -5.72
CA LEU A 280 17.91 1.83 -6.29
C LEU A 280 18.04 2.93 -7.35
N GLN A 281 17.08 3.03 -8.26
CA GLN A 281 17.08 4.10 -9.27
C GLN A 281 17.02 5.49 -8.64
N TRP A 282 16.21 5.65 -7.59
CA TRP A 282 16.14 6.88 -6.82
C TRP A 282 17.45 7.19 -6.09
N ALA A 283 18.07 6.22 -5.44
CA ALA A 283 19.36 6.38 -4.75
C ALA A 283 20.51 6.72 -5.71
N LEU A 284 20.44 6.23 -6.95
CA LEU A 284 21.33 6.60 -8.06
C LEU A 284 21.03 8.00 -8.64
N GLY A 285 19.99 8.68 -8.17
CA GLY A 285 19.56 9.99 -8.66
C GLY A 285 19.07 9.94 -10.09
N LYS A 286 18.52 8.81 -10.55
CA LYS A 286 17.96 8.66 -11.88
C LYS A 286 16.54 9.23 -11.92
N HIS A 287 16.24 10.10 -12.89
CA HIS A 287 14.90 10.66 -13.04
C HIS A 287 13.94 9.69 -13.73
N ALA A 288 12.64 9.89 -13.51
CA ALA A 288 11.59 9.18 -14.22
C ALA A 288 11.65 9.49 -15.72
N GLY A 289 11.51 8.48 -16.57
CA GLY A 289 11.58 8.62 -18.03
C GLY A 289 12.99 8.80 -18.62
N GLU A 290 14.01 9.07 -17.79
CA GLU A 290 15.41 9.15 -18.21
C GLU A 290 15.93 7.79 -18.70
N SER A 291 16.70 7.74 -19.80
CA SER A 291 17.40 6.52 -20.20
C SER A 291 18.73 6.36 -19.46
N TRP A 292 19.26 5.13 -19.38
CA TRP A 292 20.58 4.90 -18.78
C TRP A 292 21.72 5.62 -19.53
N ALA A 293 21.56 5.87 -20.82
CA ALA A 293 22.51 6.67 -21.61
C ALA A 293 22.48 8.14 -21.18
N GLN A 294 21.29 8.72 -21.03
CA GLN A 294 21.12 10.11 -20.54
C GLN A 294 21.67 10.28 -19.12
N TRP A 295 21.37 9.33 -18.23
CA TRP A 295 21.89 9.32 -16.87
C TRP A 295 23.42 9.26 -16.84
N THR A 296 24.03 8.37 -17.65
CA THR A 296 25.49 8.22 -17.72
C THR A 296 26.16 9.50 -18.25
N ALA A 297 25.58 10.13 -19.26
CA ALA A 297 26.08 11.39 -19.80
C ALA A 297 26.05 12.55 -18.78
N ARG A 298 25.07 12.56 -17.86
CA ARG A 298 25.06 13.48 -16.71
C ARG A 298 26.15 13.12 -15.68
N GLY A 299 26.36 11.83 -15.46
CA GLY A 299 27.26 11.27 -14.44
C GLY A 299 28.73 11.67 -14.55
N ASP A 300 29.23 12.02 -15.74
CA ASP A 300 30.60 12.51 -15.94
C ASP A 300 30.85 13.92 -15.37
N THR A 301 29.81 14.61 -14.88
CA THR A 301 29.94 15.94 -14.27
C THR A 301 29.74 16.00 -12.75
N ASP A 302 29.09 15.00 -12.14
CA ASP A 302 28.63 15.08 -10.74
C ASP A 302 29.07 13.94 -9.80
N GLY A 303 29.75 12.90 -10.30
CA GLY A 303 30.37 11.87 -9.46
C GLY A 303 29.47 11.34 -8.32
N SER A 304 28.26 10.87 -8.65
CA SER A 304 27.23 10.61 -7.63
C SER A 304 27.78 9.73 -6.49
N ALA A 305 27.82 10.30 -5.28
CA ALA A 305 28.47 9.69 -4.12
C ALA A 305 27.96 8.27 -3.85
N THR A 306 26.67 8.02 -4.10
CA THR A 306 26.05 6.68 -4.00
C THR A 306 26.65 5.68 -4.99
N LEU A 307 26.85 6.05 -6.27
CA LEU A 307 27.45 5.14 -7.25
C LEU A 307 28.91 4.83 -6.89
N VAL A 308 29.66 5.82 -6.40
CA VAL A 308 31.04 5.64 -5.93
C VAL A 308 31.07 4.68 -4.74
N GLN A 309 30.15 4.84 -3.78
CA GLN A 309 30.02 3.94 -2.63
C GLN A 309 29.61 2.52 -3.05
N LEU A 310 28.64 2.37 -3.97
CA LEU A 310 28.23 1.07 -4.50
C LEU A 310 29.37 0.37 -5.25
N ARG A 311 30.15 1.10 -6.06
CA ARG A 311 31.37 0.58 -6.71
C ARG A 311 32.50 0.27 -5.73
N SER A 312 32.52 0.89 -4.55
CA SER A 312 33.53 0.62 -3.52
C SER A 312 33.28 -0.72 -2.81
N LEU A 313 32.02 -1.15 -2.69
CA LEU A 313 31.68 -2.51 -2.25
C LEU A 313 32.33 -3.57 -3.15
N ASP A 314 32.31 -3.35 -4.47
CA ASP A 314 32.93 -4.27 -5.42
C ASP A 314 34.45 -4.42 -5.20
N ARG A 315 35.13 -3.38 -4.69
CA ARG A 315 36.59 -3.35 -4.51
C ARG A 315 37.06 -3.77 -3.12
N ALA A 316 36.24 -3.55 -2.10
CA ALA A 316 36.65 -3.76 -0.72
C ALA A 316 36.78 -5.25 -0.35
N ARG A 317 36.30 -6.18 -1.18
CA ARG A 317 36.18 -7.61 -0.81
C ARG A 317 36.38 -8.61 -1.96
N SER A 318 37.13 -8.24 -3.00
CA SER A 318 37.78 -9.18 -3.92
C SER A 318 39.11 -9.67 -3.34
#